data_AF-A0A7V1SDM8-F1
#
_entry.id   AF-A0A7V1SDM8-F1
#
_cell.length_a   1.000
_cell.length_b   1.000
_cell.length_c   1.000
_cell.angle_alpha   90.00
_cell.angle_beta   90.00
_cell.angle_gamma   90.00
#
_symmetry.space_group_name_H-M   'P 1'
#
loop_
_entity.id
_entity.type
_entity.pdbx_description
1 polymer ?
#
loop_
_entity_poly.entity_id
_entity_poly.type
_entity_poly.pdbx_seq_one_letter_code
_entity_poly.pdbx_strand_id
1 'polypeptide(L)'
;MGRAKILATIGPASNNEETLEEMIKAGMNAIRINMSHGSQAEHTETINKARKVAKKLNKPLAILVDLSGPKIRTGLLQNAKPVYLETGDEFIITAQSIEGSKRKVSTNFPDLPKHVKKGDRILLDDGAIELTVKDVVDDDIITEVINGGLLDERKGINLPNIPLPIPSLTRKDREDLQWAMKQDVDYIALSFVRKAEDCKEVKDLIKKLNKRKFGRPLLIAKIEKAEAIENLDGIIANSDGLMVARGDLGVETSAELVPIYQKKIIEKAVFNDRFVITATQMLQSMVENPHPTRAEASDVANAVWDGTDAVMLSAETATGKYPIEAVSTMRRIIETAETIRVTKLNRLARFDDPPTGRTSQALCKAAAICAREKLTDKVAVFTESGLMARRLSSVRSWLSTFALTNSEAVYNQLALIWGVEPLLHQKASTTEQMLKDGEKTLLEAKVVEKGETIVIMAGRLSGLGLSSSVVVWTIGEEIPKR
;
A
#
# COMPACT_ATOMS: atom_id res chain seq x y z
N MET A 1 -17.65 -3.67 -10.73
CA MET A 1 -16.71 -3.88 -9.62
C MET A 1 -15.32 -3.54 -10.10
N GLY A 2 -14.76 -2.46 -9.55
CA GLY A 2 -13.41 -2.03 -9.89
C GLY A 2 -12.32 -3.06 -9.53
N ARG A 3 -11.31 -3.20 -10.38
CA ARG A 3 -10.15 -4.09 -10.19
C ARG A 3 -9.15 -3.48 -9.23
N ALA A 4 -8.84 -2.19 -9.40
CA ALA A 4 -8.04 -1.45 -8.43
C ALA A 4 -8.78 -1.34 -7.08
N LYS A 5 -8.01 -1.49 -6.01
CA LYS A 5 -8.50 -1.60 -4.64
C LYS A 5 -8.38 -0.27 -3.91
N ILE A 6 -9.14 -0.11 -2.83
CA ILE A 6 -9.13 1.10 -1.99
C ILE A 6 -8.59 0.73 -0.61
N LEU A 7 -7.48 1.38 -0.24
CA LEU A 7 -6.93 1.40 1.11
C LEU A 7 -7.33 2.71 1.79
N ALA A 8 -8.02 2.66 2.93
CA ALA A 8 -8.40 3.87 3.67
C ALA A 8 -7.69 3.93 5.02
N THR A 9 -7.14 5.10 5.35
CA THR A 9 -6.56 5.34 6.67
C THR A 9 -7.68 5.57 7.67
N ILE A 10 -7.67 4.83 8.79
CA ILE A 10 -8.67 4.99 9.85
C ILE A 10 -8.17 5.97 10.89
N GLY A 11 -9.05 6.87 11.31
CA GLY A 11 -8.78 7.89 12.30
C GLY A 11 -10.07 8.39 12.97
N PRO A 12 -10.04 9.53 13.68
CA PRO A 12 -11.19 10.04 14.40
C PRO A 12 -12.49 10.13 13.59
N ALA A 13 -12.41 10.48 12.30
CA ALA A 13 -13.59 10.61 11.43
C ALA A 13 -14.21 9.26 11.03
N SER A 14 -13.48 8.15 11.16
CA SER A 14 -13.89 6.83 10.67
C SER A 14 -13.76 5.70 11.70
N ASN A 15 -13.41 5.98 12.95
CA ASN A 15 -13.20 4.97 13.99
C ASN A 15 -14.48 4.56 14.75
N ASN A 16 -15.62 4.46 14.06
CA ASN A 16 -16.88 3.98 14.59
C ASN A 16 -17.50 2.92 13.66
N GLU A 17 -18.30 2.00 14.20
CA GLU A 17 -18.81 0.84 13.44
C GLU A 17 -19.71 1.25 12.25
N GLU A 18 -20.52 2.30 12.40
CA GLU A 18 -21.44 2.77 11.35
C GLU A 18 -20.67 3.31 10.15
N THR A 19 -19.70 4.20 10.38
CA THR A 19 -18.87 4.75 9.30
C THR A 19 -18.01 3.67 8.64
N LEU A 20 -17.45 2.73 9.42
CA LEU A 20 -16.74 1.58 8.85
C LEU A 20 -17.64 0.72 7.96
N GLU A 21 -18.89 0.49 8.40
CA GLU A 21 -19.86 -0.29 7.63
C GLU A 21 -20.17 0.36 6.28
N GLU A 22 -20.43 1.67 6.29
CA GLU A 22 -20.69 2.44 5.07
C GLU A 22 -19.47 2.55 4.17
N MET A 23 -18.26 2.70 4.72
CA MET A 23 -17.03 2.68 3.92
C MET A 23 -16.78 1.33 3.25
N ILE A 24 -17.03 0.20 3.95
CA ILE A 24 -16.90 -1.14 3.36
C ILE A 24 -17.94 -1.33 2.25
N LYS A 25 -19.21 -0.91 2.47
CA LYS A 25 -20.26 -0.94 1.44
C LYS A 25 -19.92 -0.06 0.23
N ALA A 26 -19.33 1.11 0.46
CA ALA A 26 -18.86 2.03 -0.59
C ALA A 26 -17.66 1.48 -1.39
N GLY A 27 -17.03 0.40 -0.93
CA GLY A 27 -15.99 -0.33 -1.66
C GLY A 27 -14.59 -0.21 -1.08
N MET A 28 -14.43 0.15 0.19
CA MET A 28 -13.16 0.01 0.92
C MET A 28 -12.74 -1.47 0.97
N ASN A 29 -11.48 -1.76 0.65
CA ASN A 29 -10.94 -3.13 0.61
C ASN A 29 -9.94 -3.42 1.74
N ALA A 30 -9.33 -2.36 2.29
CA ALA A 30 -8.36 -2.47 3.35
C ALA A 30 -8.38 -1.24 4.24
N ILE A 31 -7.98 -1.42 5.50
CA ILE A 31 -7.70 -0.33 6.42
C ILE A 31 -6.18 -0.15 6.61
N ARG A 32 -5.76 1.10 6.68
CA ARG A 32 -4.41 1.51 7.09
C ARG A 32 -4.45 2.01 8.54
N ILE A 33 -3.61 1.39 9.36
CA ILE A 33 -3.29 1.82 10.73
C ILE A 33 -1.96 2.56 10.68
N ASN A 34 -1.98 3.87 10.93
CA ASN A 34 -0.78 4.71 10.89
C ASN A 34 -0.14 4.79 12.29
N MET A 35 1.00 4.11 12.48
CA MET A 35 1.70 4.07 13.77
C MET A 35 2.44 5.37 14.12
N SER A 36 2.40 6.38 13.26
CA SER A 36 2.89 7.73 13.58
C SER A 36 2.03 8.44 14.63
N HIS A 37 0.80 7.98 14.83
CA HIS A 37 -0.20 8.53 15.75
C HIS A 37 -0.91 7.41 16.50
N GLY A 38 -1.52 7.74 17.63
CA GLY A 38 -2.30 6.80 18.44
C GLY A 38 -1.46 5.76 19.18
N SER A 39 -2.10 5.07 20.12
CA SER A 39 -1.49 3.99 20.89
C SER A 39 -1.81 2.61 20.31
N GLN A 40 -0.98 1.62 20.61
CA GLN A 40 -1.24 0.22 20.24
C GLN A 40 -2.60 -0.29 20.78
N ALA A 41 -3.06 0.23 21.93
CA ALA A 41 -4.35 -0.14 22.51
C ALA A 41 -5.51 0.39 21.65
N GLU A 42 -5.50 1.68 21.32
CA GLU A 42 -6.50 2.29 20.42
C GLU A 42 -6.56 1.57 19.07
N HIS A 43 -5.39 1.29 18.47
CA HIS A 43 -5.33 0.59 17.19
C HIS A 43 -5.85 -0.85 17.26
N THR A 44 -5.70 -1.52 18.40
CA THR A 44 -6.27 -2.86 18.63
C THR A 44 -7.79 -2.80 18.61
N GLU A 45 -8.40 -1.79 19.25
CA GLU A 45 -9.85 -1.59 19.21
C GLU A 45 -10.34 -1.30 17.79
N THR A 46 -9.65 -0.43 17.06
CA THR A 46 -9.97 -0.11 15.65
C THR A 46 -9.94 -1.37 14.78
N ILE A 47 -8.90 -2.19 14.88
CA ILE A 47 -8.78 -3.46 14.15
C ILE A 47 -9.95 -4.40 14.48
N ASN A 48 -10.31 -4.52 15.75
CA ASN A 48 -11.40 -5.39 16.19
C ASN A 48 -12.76 -4.93 15.65
N LYS A 49 -13.07 -3.62 15.71
CA LYS A 49 -14.28 -3.04 15.13
C LYS A 49 -14.35 -3.31 13.63
N ALA A 50 -13.28 -3.03 12.90
CA ALA A 50 -13.23 -3.21 11.45
C ALA A 50 -13.44 -4.69 11.04
N ARG A 51 -12.80 -5.64 11.73
CA ARG A 51 -13.01 -7.08 11.51
C ARG A 51 -14.45 -7.51 11.81
N LYS A 52 -15.03 -7.03 12.91
CA LYS A 52 -16.42 -7.32 13.28
C LYS A 52 -17.39 -6.87 12.19
N VAL A 53 -17.22 -5.64 11.69
CA VAL A 53 -18.06 -5.08 10.61
C VAL A 53 -17.86 -5.85 9.30
N ALA A 54 -16.62 -6.13 8.91
CA ALA A 54 -16.32 -6.90 7.70
C ALA A 54 -16.96 -8.30 7.73
N LYS A 55 -16.90 -8.98 8.88
CA LYS A 55 -17.55 -10.27 9.12
C LYS A 55 -19.07 -10.17 9.04
N LYS A 56 -19.68 -9.15 9.65
CA LYS A 56 -21.12 -8.86 9.54
C LYS A 56 -21.57 -8.72 8.09
N LEU A 57 -20.76 -8.07 7.26
CA LEU A 57 -21.04 -7.84 5.83
C LEU A 57 -20.64 -9.02 4.93
N ASN A 58 -20.02 -10.07 5.47
CA ASN A 58 -19.41 -11.17 4.71
C ASN A 58 -18.48 -10.66 3.59
N LYS A 59 -17.62 -9.69 3.92
CA LYS A 59 -16.63 -9.10 3.00
C LYS A 59 -15.21 -9.34 3.49
N PRO A 60 -14.25 -9.60 2.59
CA PRO A 60 -12.83 -9.63 2.96
C PRO A 60 -12.36 -8.22 3.29
N LEU A 61 -11.52 -8.08 4.32
CA LEU A 61 -10.92 -6.80 4.69
C LEU A 61 -9.46 -7.00 5.09
N ALA A 62 -8.55 -6.41 4.31
CA ALA A 62 -7.13 -6.43 4.63
C ALA A 62 -6.78 -5.37 5.69
N ILE A 63 -5.78 -5.68 6.52
CA ILE A 63 -5.23 -4.75 7.50
C ILE A 63 -3.77 -4.47 7.19
N LEU A 64 -3.45 -3.19 6.98
CA LEU A 64 -2.10 -2.69 6.79
C LEU A 64 -1.67 -1.87 8.00
N VAL A 65 -0.55 -2.24 8.61
CA VAL A 65 0.12 -1.42 9.63
C VAL A 65 1.28 -0.68 8.98
N ASP A 66 1.21 0.65 9.03
CA ASP A 66 2.24 1.55 8.51
C ASP A 66 3.15 1.99 9.66
N LEU A 67 4.40 1.50 9.62
CA LEU A 67 5.42 1.81 10.63
C LEU A 67 5.86 3.26 10.51
N SER A 68 6.11 3.91 11.64
CA SER A 68 6.39 5.35 11.67
C SER A 68 7.71 5.69 10.98
N GLY A 69 8.72 4.82 11.10
CA GLY A 69 10.06 5.09 10.62
C GLY A 69 10.74 6.28 11.34
N PRO A 70 11.94 6.67 10.91
CA PRO A 70 12.75 7.70 11.55
C PRO A 70 12.33 9.14 11.17
N LYS A 71 11.08 9.55 11.41
CA LYS A 71 10.65 10.91 11.07
C LYS A 71 11.31 11.94 11.99
N ILE A 72 12.12 12.84 11.39
CA ILE A 72 12.70 13.99 12.08
C ILE A 72 11.62 15.05 12.20
N ARG A 73 11.53 15.69 13.37
CA ARG A 73 10.51 16.67 13.69
C ARG A 73 11.08 17.82 14.49
N THR A 74 10.41 18.96 14.40
CA THR A 74 10.58 20.07 15.35
C THR A 74 10.05 19.68 16.73
N GLY A 75 10.49 20.39 17.77
CA GLY A 75 10.02 20.23 19.13
C GLY A 75 8.66 20.87 19.40
N LEU A 76 8.39 21.10 20.68
CA LEU A 76 7.25 21.88 21.15
C LEU A 76 7.49 23.37 20.94
N LEU A 77 6.42 24.16 20.89
CA LEU A 77 6.46 25.61 20.78
C LEU A 77 5.98 26.24 22.09
N GLN A 78 6.47 27.44 22.39
CA GLN A 78 6.07 28.19 23.56
C GLN A 78 4.54 28.35 23.61
N ASN A 79 3.94 27.97 24.73
CA ASN A 79 2.49 27.98 24.96
C ASN A 79 1.66 27.11 24.00
N ALA A 80 2.28 26.13 23.31
CA ALA A 80 1.64 25.31 22.28
C ALA A 80 0.92 26.13 21.19
N LYS A 81 1.51 27.29 20.84
CA LYS A 81 0.96 28.18 19.81
C LYS A 81 1.82 28.13 18.55
N PRO A 82 1.20 28.01 17.36
CA PRO A 82 1.91 28.15 16.10
C PRO A 82 2.61 29.51 15.99
N VAL A 83 3.77 29.54 15.34
CA VAL A 83 4.55 30.75 15.07
C VAL A 83 4.69 30.98 13.58
N TYR A 84 4.59 32.22 13.13
CA TYR A 84 4.80 32.57 11.72
C TYR A 84 6.28 32.92 11.51
N LEU A 85 6.90 32.29 10.51
CA LEU A 85 8.28 32.59 10.08
C LEU A 85 8.20 33.48 8.84
N GLU A 86 8.84 34.65 8.88
CA GLU A 86 8.85 35.60 7.75
C GLU A 86 10.01 35.30 6.79
N THR A 87 9.78 35.45 5.49
CA THR A 87 10.85 35.30 4.49
C THR A 87 11.95 36.34 4.72
N GLY A 88 13.20 35.88 4.71
CA GLY A 88 14.40 36.68 4.98
C GLY A 88 14.84 36.67 6.44
N ASP A 89 14.00 36.20 7.36
CA ASP A 89 14.37 36.12 8.78
C ASP A 89 15.43 35.03 9.02
N GLU A 90 16.23 35.24 10.06
CA GLU A 90 17.08 34.20 10.63
C GLU A 90 16.26 33.29 11.55
N PHE A 91 16.41 31.98 11.37
CA PHE A 91 15.77 30.97 12.20
C PHE A 91 16.77 29.88 12.57
N ILE A 92 16.73 29.43 13.83
CA ILE A 92 17.71 28.48 14.37
C ILE A 92 17.04 27.13 14.67
N ILE A 93 17.61 26.04 14.15
CA ILE A 93 17.24 24.68 14.58
C ILE A 93 18.33 24.17 15.52
N THR A 94 17.97 23.68 16.70
CA THR A 94 18.93 23.27 17.73
C THR A 94 18.77 21.82 18.16
N ALA A 95 19.89 21.19 18.51
CA ALA A 95 19.91 19.89 19.19
C ALA A 95 19.47 19.97 20.66
N GLN A 96 19.43 21.17 21.24
CA GLN A 96 19.08 21.39 22.63
C GLN A 96 17.56 21.25 22.86
N SER A 97 17.18 20.57 23.95
CA SER A 97 15.77 20.41 24.31
C SER A 97 15.21 21.71 24.89
N ILE A 98 14.54 22.51 24.04
CA ILE A 98 13.89 23.76 24.40
C ILE A 98 12.47 23.84 23.81
N GLU A 99 11.63 24.69 24.41
CA GLU A 99 10.40 25.15 23.76
C GLU A 99 10.76 26.18 22.68
N GLY A 100 10.31 25.91 21.47
CA GLY A 100 10.58 26.73 20.31
C GLY A 100 9.81 28.05 20.29
N SER A 101 10.36 29.01 19.56
CA SER A 101 9.78 30.33 19.33
C SER A 101 9.98 30.71 17.86
N LYS A 102 9.59 31.94 17.47
CA LYS A 102 9.85 32.46 16.12
C LYS A 102 11.33 32.59 15.75
N ARG A 103 12.26 32.45 16.71
CA ARG A 103 13.72 32.57 16.47
C ARG A 103 14.46 31.24 16.48
N LYS A 104 14.00 30.28 17.29
CA LYS A 104 14.74 29.05 17.56
C LYS A 104 13.79 27.91 17.89
N VAL A 105 14.03 26.71 17.37
CA VAL A 105 13.24 25.50 17.66
C VAL A 105 14.15 24.29 17.85
N SER A 106 13.76 23.38 18.75
CA SER A 106 14.47 22.12 18.95
C SER A 106 14.12 21.08 17.88
N THR A 107 14.96 20.06 17.71
CA THR A 107 14.67 18.87 16.89
C THR A 107 14.72 17.59 17.72
N ASN A 108 13.94 16.58 17.34
CA ASN A 108 14.05 15.23 17.91
C ASN A 108 15.26 14.43 17.41
N PHE A 109 16.11 15.01 16.57
CA PHE A 109 17.34 14.40 16.08
C PHE A 109 18.57 15.26 16.46
N PRO A 110 19.12 15.08 17.69
CA PRO A 110 20.21 15.92 18.21
C PRO A 110 21.50 15.88 17.38
N ASP A 111 21.71 14.83 16.58
CA ASP A 111 22.87 14.76 15.68
C ASP A 111 22.69 15.57 14.39
N LEU A 112 21.54 16.21 14.16
CA LEU A 112 21.24 16.96 12.94
C LEU A 112 22.31 18.00 12.56
N PRO A 113 22.86 18.82 13.49
CA PRO A 113 23.90 19.80 13.16
C PRO A 113 25.16 19.18 12.53
N LYS A 114 25.47 17.91 12.84
CA LYS A 114 26.65 17.20 12.31
C LYS A 114 26.48 16.76 10.85
N HIS A 115 25.26 16.81 10.31
CA HIS A 115 24.92 16.27 9.00
C HIS A 115 24.58 17.33 7.96
N VAL A 116 24.46 18.59 8.37
CA VAL A 116 24.17 19.71 7.48
C VAL A 116 25.39 20.62 7.35
N LYS A 117 25.49 21.31 6.23
CA LYS A 117 26.53 22.30 5.96
C LYS A 117 25.92 23.56 5.34
N LYS A 118 26.70 24.65 5.35
CA LYS A 118 26.31 25.90 4.68
C LYS A 118 25.86 25.65 3.24
N GLY A 119 24.71 26.23 2.89
CA GLY A 119 24.07 26.10 1.58
C GLY A 119 23.07 24.94 1.47
N ASP A 120 23.02 24.04 2.45
CA ASP A 120 22.02 22.97 2.46
C ASP A 120 20.61 23.52 2.65
N ARG A 121 19.63 22.82 2.09
CA ARG A 121 18.21 23.14 2.21
C ARG A 121 17.58 22.33 3.33
N ILE A 122 16.79 22.98 4.16
CA ILE A 122 15.97 22.33 5.20
C ILE A 122 14.52 22.70 4.93
N LEU A 123 13.66 21.68 4.83
CA LEU A 123 12.24 21.84 4.60
C LEU A 123 11.48 21.51 5.88
N LEU A 124 10.57 22.39 6.30
CA LEU A 124 9.68 22.14 7.43
C LEU A 124 8.24 21.96 6.95
N ASP A 125 7.46 21.20 7.72
CA ASP A 125 6.03 20.94 7.48
C ASP A 125 5.76 20.41 6.06
N ASP A 126 6.43 19.31 5.73
CA ASP A 126 6.32 18.62 4.43
C ASP A 126 6.55 19.58 3.23
N GLY A 127 7.50 20.52 3.38
CA GLY A 127 7.92 21.44 2.32
C GLY A 127 7.20 22.78 2.29
N ALA A 128 6.25 23.04 3.20
CA ALA A 128 5.54 24.32 3.24
C ALA A 128 6.46 25.49 3.59
N ILE A 129 7.46 25.26 4.45
CA ILE A 129 8.47 26.26 4.84
C ILE A 129 9.83 25.78 4.35
N GLU A 130 10.59 26.69 3.72
CA GLU A 130 11.93 26.41 3.22
C GLU A 130 12.96 27.28 3.92
N LEU A 131 14.03 26.64 4.40
CA LEU A 131 15.17 27.27 5.03
C LEU A 131 16.45 26.93 4.26
N THR A 132 17.41 27.85 4.25
CA THR A 132 18.77 27.59 3.76
C THR A 132 19.77 27.77 4.90
N VAL A 133 20.63 26.77 5.10
CA VAL A 133 21.67 26.81 6.14
C VAL A 133 22.70 27.89 5.82
N LYS A 134 22.84 28.85 6.74
CA LYS A 134 23.86 29.91 6.69
C LYS A 134 25.15 29.48 7.35
N ASP A 135 25.05 28.84 8.51
CA ASP A 135 26.17 28.35 9.28
C ASP A 135 25.73 27.27 10.27
N VAL A 136 26.70 26.54 10.83
CA VAL A 136 26.48 25.58 11.92
C VAL A 136 27.47 25.89 13.04
N VAL A 137 26.94 26.21 14.22
CA VAL A 137 27.75 26.57 15.40
C VAL A 137 27.33 25.67 16.56
N ASP A 138 28.25 24.82 17.00
CA ASP A 138 28.01 23.82 18.06
C ASP A 138 26.76 22.96 17.79
N ASP A 139 25.71 23.16 18.58
CA ASP A 139 24.43 22.44 18.51
C ASP A 139 23.37 23.17 17.67
N ASP A 140 23.69 24.34 17.12
CA ASP A 140 22.77 25.24 16.44
C ASP A 140 23.03 25.30 14.93
N ILE A 141 21.97 25.12 14.16
CA ILE A 141 21.94 25.31 12.71
C ILE A 141 21.30 26.67 12.46
N ILE A 142 22.11 27.62 12.02
CA ILE A 142 21.67 28.98 11.70
C ILE A 142 21.16 28.96 10.26
N THR A 143 19.91 29.35 10.04
CA THR A 143 19.28 29.32 8.72
C THR A 143 18.67 30.67 8.36
N GLU A 144 18.52 30.92 7.06
CA GLU A 144 17.66 31.98 6.53
C GLU A 144 16.35 31.36 6.01
N VAL A 145 15.22 31.96 6.34
CA VAL A 145 13.90 31.57 5.85
C VAL A 145 13.77 32.03 4.39
N ILE A 146 13.71 31.07 3.46
CA ILE A 146 13.53 31.35 2.03
C ILE A 146 12.03 31.47 1.70
N ASN A 147 11.24 30.51 2.18
CA ASN A 147 9.79 30.55 2.07
C ASN A 147 9.18 30.48 3.48
N GLY A 148 8.56 31.58 3.89
CA GLY A 148 7.92 31.70 5.20
C GLY A 148 6.58 30.95 5.29
N GLY A 149 6.06 30.85 6.50
CA GLY A 149 4.80 30.16 6.76
C GLY A 149 4.55 29.93 8.24
N LEU A 150 3.40 29.31 8.53
CA LEU A 150 3.00 28.98 9.89
C LEU A 150 3.64 27.66 10.32
N LEU A 151 4.55 27.72 11.30
CA LEU A 151 5.14 26.55 11.94
C LEU A 151 4.31 26.17 13.18
N ASP A 152 3.78 24.95 13.20
CA ASP A 152 3.15 24.35 14.38
C ASP A 152 4.13 23.42 15.12
N GLU A 153 3.67 22.77 16.18
CA GLU A 153 4.45 21.79 16.93
C GLU A 153 4.71 20.50 16.14
N ARG A 154 5.86 19.87 16.40
CA ARG A 154 6.17 18.50 15.92
C ARG A 154 6.07 18.32 14.40
N LYS A 155 6.29 19.39 13.64
CA LYS A 155 6.29 19.38 12.18
C LYS A 155 7.51 18.65 11.64
N GLY A 156 7.32 17.96 10.51
CA GLY A 156 8.38 17.20 9.85
C GLY A 156 9.55 18.10 9.44
N ILE A 157 10.77 17.57 9.58
CA ILE A 157 11.99 18.17 9.02
C ILE A 157 12.48 17.24 7.92
N ASN A 158 12.63 17.77 6.71
CA ASN A 158 13.15 17.07 5.55
C ASN A 158 14.45 17.71 5.07
N LEU A 159 15.37 16.87 4.61
CA LEU A 159 16.74 17.23 4.26
C LEU A 159 17.04 16.66 2.87
N PRO A 160 16.55 17.31 1.80
CA PRO A 160 16.69 16.77 0.45
C PRO A 160 18.15 16.57 0.08
N ASN A 161 18.47 15.40 -0.47
CA ASN A 161 19.83 15.01 -0.91
C ASN A 161 20.88 14.91 0.21
N ILE A 162 20.48 14.89 1.50
CA ILE A 162 21.40 14.71 2.62
C ILE A 162 21.22 13.31 3.21
N PRO A 163 22.20 12.42 3.08
CA PRO A 163 22.11 11.08 3.63
C PRO A 163 22.27 11.13 5.15
N LEU A 164 21.26 10.65 5.88
CA LEU A 164 21.29 10.56 7.34
C LEU A 164 21.55 9.11 7.78
N PRO A 165 22.44 8.87 8.75
CA PRO A 165 22.78 7.52 9.22
C PRO A 165 21.70 6.92 10.15
N ILE A 166 20.43 7.21 9.91
CA ILE A 166 19.32 6.73 10.74
C ILE A 166 18.76 5.44 10.14
N PRO A 167 18.62 4.34 10.88
CA PRO A 167 18.03 3.11 10.35
C PRO A 167 16.56 3.34 9.98
N SER A 168 16.09 2.75 8.88
CA SER A 168 14.68 2.84 8.48
C SER A 168 13.74 2.12 9.47
N LEU A 169 14.27 1.18 10.26
CA LEU A 169 13.55 0.50 11.34
C LEU A 169 14.02 0.99 12.71
N THR A 170 13.21 1.83 13.36
CA THR A 170 13.52 2.37 14.69
C THR A 170 13.23 1.35 15.81
N ARG A 171 13.63 1.66 17.06
CA ARG A 171 13.26 0.85 18.22
C ARG A 171 11.73 0.76 18.38
N LYS A 172 11.04 1.89 18.24
CA LYS A 172 9.57 1.95 18.28
C LYS A 172 8.96 1.07 17.19
N ASP A 173 9.49 1.13 15.96
CA ASP A 173 8.97 0.30 14.86
C ASP A 173 9.15 -1.20 15.12
N ARG A 174 10.19 -1.63 15.84
CA ARG A 174 10.35 -3.04 16.24
C ARG A 174 9.29 -3.47 17.25
N GLU A 175 8.93 -2.60 18.19
CA GLU A 175 7.86 -2.84 19.16
C GLU A 175 6.49 -2.88 18.45
N ASP A 176 6.25 -1.94 17.55
CA ASP A 176 5.03 -1.87 16.74
C ASP A 176 4.91 -3.05 15.78
N LEU A 177 6.02 -3.50 15.16
CA LEU A 177 6.04 -4.70 14.34
C LEU A 177 5.64 -5.94 15.17
N GLN A 178 6.20 -6.11 16.37
CA GLN A 178 5.82 -7.22 17.23
C GLN A 178 4.34 -7.17 17.64
N TRP A 179 3.82 -5.98 17.93
CA TRP A 179 2.40 -5.78 18.18
C TRP A 179 1.56 -6.14 16.95
N ALA A 180 1.92 -5.64 15.76
CA ALA A 180 1.21 -5.89 14.51
C ALA A 180 1.15 -7.39 14.18
N MET A 181 2.24 -8.12 14.42
CA MET A 181 2.28 -9.58 14.26
C MET A 181 1.31 -10.29 15.23
N LYS A 182 1.13 -9.78 16.47
CA LYS A 182 0.13 -10.32 17.42
C LYS A 182 -1.30 -10.02 16.99
N GLN A 183 -1.52 -8.91 16.28
CA GLN A 183 -2.83 -8.57 15.72
C GLN A 183 -3.17 -9.37 14.46
N ASP A 184 -2.28 -10.23 13.96
CA ASP A 184 -2.46 -11.01 12.73
C ASP A 184 -2.80 -10.15 11.50
N VAL A 185 -2.07 -9.04 11.32
CA VAL A 185 -2.29 -8.10 10.19
C VAL A 185 -1.80 -8.68 8.87
N ASP A 186 -2.29 -8.15 7.75
CA ASP A 186 -2.00 -8.71 6.42
C ASP A 186 -0.79 -8.08 5.75
N TYR A 187 -0.51 -6.82 6.09
CA TYR A 187 0.53 -6.01 5.49
C TYR A 187 1.27 -5.19 6.54
N ILE A 188 2.59 -5.06 6.36
CA ILE A 188 3.46 -4.15 7.09
C ILE A 188 4.07 -3.18 6.06
N ALA A 189 3.88 -1.88 6.23
CA ALA A 189 4.56 -0.87 5.43
C ALA A 189 5.75 -0.29 6.20
N LEU A 190 6.92 -0.27 5.56
CA LEU A 190 8.16 0.29 6.09
C LEU A 190 8.38 1.68 5.46
N SER A 191 8.40 2.71 6.31
CA SER A 191 8.66 4.10 5.91
C SER A 191 10.14 4.38 5.67
N PHE A 192 10.44 5.40 4.87
CA PHE A 192 11.80 5.90 4.60
C PHE A 192 12.80 4.81 4.17
N VAL A 193 12.36 3.87 3.34
CA VAL A 193 13.24 2.85 2.74
C VAL A 193 14.21 3.53 1.79
N ARG A 194 15.50 3.15 1.84
CA ARG A 194 16.52 3.68 0.93
C ARG A 194 17.27 2.58 0.18
N LYS A 195 17.41 1.39 0.76
CA LYS A 195 18.19 0.29 0.19
C LYS A 195 17.58 -1.09 0.47
N ALA A 196 18.11 -2.10 -0.20
CA ALA A 196 17.65 -3.49 -0.12
C ALA A 196 17.72 -4.05 1.31
N GLU A 197 18.77 -3.69 2.06
CA GLU A 197 19.04 -4.18 3.41
C GLU A 197 17.94 -3.78 4.40
N ASP A 198 17.37 -2.58 4.25
CA ASP A 198 16.27 -2.08 5.09
C ASP A 198 15.06 -3.03 4.99
N CYS A 199 14.73 -3.47 3.77
CA CYS A 199 13.64 -4.41 3.54
C CYS A 199 13.97 -5.84 3.97
N LYS A 200 15.21 -6.28 3.75
CA LYS A 200 15.67 -7.62 4.13
C LYS A 200 15.56 -7.82 5.64
N GLU A 201 16.01 -6.84 6.42
CA GLU A 201 15.92 -6.87 7.88
C GLU A 201 14.47 -7.10 8.35
N VAL A 202 13.53 -6.28 7.86
CA VAL A 202 12.12 -6.39 8.27
C VAL A 202 11.48 -7.69 7.79
N LYS A 203 11.80 -8.18 6.58
CA LYS A 203 11.29 -9.47 6.11
C LYS A 203 11.75 -10.63 6.99
N ASP A 204 13.00 -10.61 7.44
CA ASP A 204 13.52 -11.68 8.29
C ASP A 204 12.87 -11.64 9.68
N LEU A 205 12.59 -10.44 10.22
CA LEU A 205 11.79 -10.29 11.43
C LEU A 205 10.35 -10.80 11.25
N ILE A 206 9.67 -10.44 10.15
CA ILE A 206 8.32 -10.94 9.85
C ILE A 206 8.34 -12.47 9.79
N LYS A 207 9.29 -13.09 9.09
CA LYS A 207 9.41 -14.56 9.01
C LYS A 207 9.62 -15.18 10.39
N LYS A 208 10.51 -14.60 11.21
CA LYS A 208 10.82 -15.09 12.57
C LYS A 208 9.60 -15.02 13.50
N LEU A 209 8.80 -13.97 13.38
CA LEU A 209 7.62 -13.73 14.23
C LEU A 209 6.34 -14.39 13.69
N ASN A 210 6.33 -14.84 12.44
CA ASN A 210 5.15 -15.38 11.78
C ASN A 210 4.70 -16.71 12.41
N LYS A 211 3.44 -16.76 12.81
CA LYS A 211 2.78 -17.97 13.34
C LYS A 211 1.74 -18.55 12.39
N ARG A 212 1.52 -17.93 11.22
CA ARG A 212 0.55 -18.42 10.24
C ARG A 212 1.02 -19.75 9.66
N LYS A 213 0.11 -20.72 9.58
CA LYS A 213 0.35 -22.00 8.88
C LYS A 213 0.59 -21.78 7.38
N PHE A 214 -0.20 -20.89 6.78
CA PHE A 214 -0.10 -20.55 5.38
C PHE A 214 0.15 -19.05 5.20
N GLY A 215 1.14 -18.73 4.36
CA GLY A 215 1.54 -17.36 4.12
C GLY A 215 2.16 -16.66 5.33
N ARG A 216 2.25 -15.34 5.23
CA ARG A 216 2.74 -14.41 6.25
C ARG A 216 2.23 -13.01 5.91
N PRO A 217 2.29 -12.04 6.83
CA PRO A 217 2.12 -10.63 6.48
C PRO A 217 3.14 -10.23 5.40
N LEU A 218 2.71 -9.42 4.43
CA LEU A 218 3.55 -8.97 3.31
C LEU A 218 4.23 -7.64 3.64
N LEU A 219 5.51 -7.51 3.27
CA LEU A 219 6.25 -6.26 3.43
C LEU A 219 6.03 -5.33 2.24
N ILE A 220 5.62 -4.11 2.53
CA ILE A 220 5.53 -2.99 1.58
C ILE A 220 6.67 -2.03 1.87
N ALA A 221 7.51 -1.76 0.88
CA ALA A 221 8.49 -0.69 0.99
C ALA A 221 7.86 0.63 0.51
N LYS A 222 7.87 1.66 1.36
CA LYS A 222 7.40 2.99 0.99
C LYS A 222 8.55 3.73 0.29
N ILE A 223 8.31 4.14 -0.94
CA ILE A 223 9.28 4.84 -1.78
C ILE A 223 9.06 6.34 -1.61
N GLU A 224 9.89 6.92 -0.75
CA GLU A 224 9.77 8.29 -0.23
C GLU A 224 11.07 9.09 -0.36
N LYS A 225 12.19 8.41 -0.60
CA LYS A 225 13.55 8.99 -0.62
C LYS A 225 14.13 8.91 -2.02
N ALA A 226 14.96 9.90 -2.39
CA ALA A 226 15.67 9.91 -3.67
C ALA A 226 16.54 8.65 -3.85
N GLU A 227 17.24 8.25 -2.78
CA GLU A 227 18.10 7.05 -2.77
C GLU A 227 17.31 5.76 -3.04
N ALA A 228 16.02 5.73 -2.68
CA ALA A 228 15.16 4.59 -2.95
C ALA A 228 14.88 4.41 -4.44
N ILE A 229 14.85 5.52 -5.20
CA ILE A 229 14.68 5.51 -6.67
C ILE A 229 15.93 4.95 -7.35
N GLU A 230 17.11 5.29 -6.84
CA GLU A 230 18.40 4.80 -7.33
C GLU A 230 18.56 3.29 -7.03
N ASN A 231 18.17 2.86 -5.82
CA ASN A 231 18.29 1.48 -5.36
C ASN A 231 17.03 0.62 -5.62
N LEU A 232 16.12 1.08 -6.47
CA LEU A 232 14.76 0.55 -6.61
C LEU A 232 14.74 -0.96 -6.91
N ASP A 233 15.63 -1.45 -7.76
CA ASP A 233 15.65 -2.87 -8.15
C ASP A 233 16.02 -3.78 -6.95
N GLY A 234 16.97 -3.35 -6.13
CA GLY A 234 17.35 -4.06 -4.91
C GLY A 234 16.23 -4.07 -3.87
N ILE A 235 15.49 -2.95 -3.74
CA ILE A 235 14.32 -2.83 -2.86
C ILE A 235 13.20 -3.77 -3.34
N ILE A 236 12.87 -3.76 -4.64
CA ILE A 236 11.85 -4.63 -5.24
C ILE A 236 12.17 -6.12 -5.03
N ALA A 237 13.43 -6.52 -5.19
CA ALA A 237 13.86 -7.89 -4.94
C ALA A 237 13.62 -8.32 -3.48
N ASN A 238 13.73 -7.37 -2.54
CA ASN A 238 13.65 -7.61 -1.11
C ASN A 238 12.33 -7.13 -0.46
N SER A 239 11.32 -6.72 -1.23
CA SER A 239 9.96 -6.43 -0.73
C SER A 239 8.94 -7.44 -1.26
N ASP A 240 7.68 -7.35 -0.82
CA ASP A 240 6.56 -8.08 -1.41
C ASP A 240 5.60 -7.15 -2.17
N GLY A 241 5.62 -5.86 -1.82
CA GLY A 241 4.95 -4.78 -2.53
C GLY A 241 5.66 -3.44 -2.34
N LEU A 242 5.15 -2.41 -3.00
CA LEU A 242 5.64 -1.04 -2.95
C LEU A 242 4.50 -0.08 -2.64
N MET A 243 4.82 1.04 -2.01
CA MET A 243 3.91 2.18 -1.86
C MET A 243 4.60 3.42 -2.41
N VAL A 244 3.98 4.05 -3.41
CA VAL A 244 4.42 5.33 -3.97
C VAL A 244 3.85 6.43 -3.07
N ALA A 245 4.65 6.91 -2.12
CA ALA A 245 4.23 7.95 -1.18
C ALA A 245 4.64 9.33 -1.72
N ARG A 246 3.73 9.90 -2.53
CA ARG A 246 3.99 11.04 -3.42
C ARG A 246 4.28 12.34 -2.70
N GLY A 247 3.63 12.57 -1.55
CA GLY A 247 3.89 13.72 -0.69
C GLY A 247 5.35 13.75 -0.24
N ASP A 248 5.78 12.73 0.52
CA ASP A 248 7.16 12.64 1.01
C ASP A 248 8.17 12.59 -0.16
N LEU A 249 7.88 11.84 -1.23
CA LEU A 249 8.77 11.77 -2.40
C LEU A 249 8.92 13.12 -3.11
N GLY A 250 7.85 13.92 -3.17
CA GLY A 250 7.87 15.26 -3.77
C GLY A 250 8.71 16.25 -2.97
N VAL A 251 8.67 16.15 -1.64
CA VAL A 251 9.50 16.93 -0.72
C VAL A 251 10.98 16.58 -0.89
N GLU A 252 11.29 15.29 -1.06
CA GLU A 252 12.66 14.79 -1.15
C GLU A 252 13.27 14.92 -2.54
N THR A 253 12.45 15.03 -3.59
CA THR A 253 12.90 15.18 -4.98
C THR A 253 12.40 16.48 -5.57
N SER A 254 11.27 16.46 -6.28
CA SER A 254 10.59 17.64 -6.81
C SER A 254 9.18 17.25 -7.29
N ALA A 255 8.28 18.22 -7.39
CA ALA A 255 6.92 17.98 -7.87
C ALA A 255 6.89 17.49 -9.33
N GLU A 256 7.82 17.96 -10.17
CA GLU A 256 7.90 17.66 -11.60
C GLU A 256 8.37 16.21 -11.85
N LEU A 257 9.23 15.68 -10.97
CA LEU A 257 9.76 14.31 -11.09
C LEU A 257 8.81 13.25 -10.52
N VAL A 258 7.93 13.59 -9.57
CA VAL A 258 7.02 12.63 -8.92
C VAL A 258 6.19 11.83 -9.93
N PRO A 259 5.53 12.43 -10.94
CA PRO A 259 4.77 11.66 -11.93
C PRO A 259 5.64 10.67 -12.72
N ILE A 260 6.90 11.03 -13.02
CA ILE A 260 7.85 10.16 -13.72
C ILE A 260 8.25 8.99 -12.83
N TYR A 261 8.55 9.26 -11.56
CA TYR A 261 8.91 8.22 -10.59
C TYR A 261 7.75 7.30 -10.26
N GLN A 262 6.52 7.81 -10.11
CA GLN A 262 5.32 6.98 -9.94
C GLN A 262 5.22 5.92 -11.04
N LYS A 263 5.28 6.34 -12.30
CA LYS A 263 5.21 5.44 -13.46
C LYS A 263 6.33 4.39 -13.42
N LYS A 264 7.57 4.83 -13.21
CA LYS A 264 8.75 3.95 -13.11
C LYS A 264 8.60 2.92 -11.98
N ILE A 265 8.14 3.33 -10.81
CA ILE A 265 7.96 2.45 -9.64
C ILE A 265 6.88 1.41 -9.93
N ILE A 266 5.71 1.84 -10.41
CA ILE A 266 4.58 0.94 -10.71
C ILE A 266 4.99 -0.08 -11.79
N GLU A 267 5.58 0.38 -12.91
CA GLU A 267 5.99 -0.50 -14.00
C GLU A 267 6.98 -1.58 -13.54
N LYS A 268 8.03 -1.17 -12.80
CA LYS A 268 9.03 -2.11 -12.26
C LYS A 268 8.45 -3.03 -11.20
N ALA A 269 7.53 -2.55 -10.36
CA ALA A 269 6.84 -3.38 -9.36
C ALA A 269 6.08 -4.51 -10.04
N VAL A 270 5.20 -4.16 -10.99
CA VAL A 270 4.33 -5.10 -11.68
C VAL A 270 5.16 -6.08 -12.53
N PHE A 271 6.24 -5.63 -13.19
CA PHE A 271 7.19 -6.52 -13.89
C PHE A 271 7.79 -7.60 -12.98
N ASN A 272 8.02 -7.27 -11.71
CA ASN A 272 8.61 -8.18 -10.71
C ASN A 272 7.57 -8.90 -9.84
N ASP A 273 6.29 -8.93 -10.26
CA ASP A 273 5.16 -9.49 -9.51
C ASP A 273 5.02 -8.93 -8.08
N ARG A 274 5.37 -7.66 -7.89
CA ARG A 274 5.11 -6.91 -6.67
C ARG A 274 3.82 -6.14 -6.84
N PHE A 275 2.96 -6.19 -5.82
CA PHE A 275 1.79 -5.33 -5.80
C PHE A 275 2.21 -3.91 -5.44
N VAL A 276 1.47 -2.91 -5.90
CA VAL A 276 1.82 -1.50 -5.68
C VAL A 276 0.62 -0.67 -5.27
N ILE A 277 0.85 0.23 -4.31
CA ILE A 277 -0.14 1.18 -3.80
C ILE A 277 0.30 2.59 -4.20
N THR A 278 -0.58 3.35 -4.82
CA THR A 278 -0.37 4.79 -5.04
C THR A 278 -1.00 5.56 -3.89
N ALA A 279 -0.22 6.41 -3.22
CA ALA A 279 -0.57 6.98 -1.93
C ALA A 279 -0.34 8.48 -1.85
N THR A 280 -1.05 9.11 -0.89
CA THR A 280 -1.04 10.54 -0.53
C THR A 280 -1.57 11.47 -1.63
N GLN A 281 -2.24 12.55 -1.27
CA GLN A 281 -2.76 13.57 -2.20
C GLN A 281 -3.63 13.01 -3.34
N MET A 282 -4.44 11.96 -3.08
CA MET A 282 -5.31 11.40 -4.12
C MET A 282 -6.57 12.25 -4.28
N LEU A 283 -7.32 12.48 -3.19
CA LEU A 283 -8.54 13.30 -3.17
C LEU A 283 -8.46 14.32 -2.03
N GLN A 284 -7.30 14.98 -1.87
CA GLN A 284 -6.96 15.83 -0.73
C GLN A 284 -8.02 16.91 -0.44
N SER A 285 -8.63 17.52 -1.47
CA SER A 285 -9.67 18.53 -1.31
C SER A 285 -10.90 17.98 -0.57
N MET A 286 -11.11 16.66 -0.60
CA MET A 286 -12.23 16.00 0.05
C MET A 286 -12.10 15.87 1.57
N VAL A 287 -10.96 16.26 2.14
CA VAL A 287 -10.86 16.49 3.59
C VAL A 287 -11.88 17.54 4.02
N GLU A 288 -12.02 18.61 3.24
CA GLU A 288 -12.86 19.76 3.56
C GLU A 288 -14.11 19.88 2.67
N ASN A 289 -14.14 19.22 1.51
CA ASN A 289 -15.20 19.37 0.51
C ASN A 289 -15.90 18.03 0.18
N PRO A 290 -17.19 18.02 -0.16
CA PRO A 290 -17.91 16.80 -0.50
C PRO A 290 -17.55 16.24 -1.89
N HIS A 291 -16.81 16.99 -2.71
CA HIS A 291 -16.42 16.63 -4.07
C HIS A 291 -14.94 16.94 -4.32
N PRO A 292 -14.27 16.11 -5.14
CA PRO A 292 -12.89 16.36 -5.52
C PRO A 292 -12.82 17.39 -6.64
N THR A 293 -11.63 17.93 -6.84
CA THR A 293 -11.30 18.68 -8.05
C THR A 293 -11.21 17.77 -9.28
N ARG A 294 -11.28 18.36 -10.48
CA ARG A 294 -11.04 17.63 -11.73
C ARG A 294 -9.60 17.12 -11.84
N ALA A 295 -8.65 17.85 -11.26
CA ALA A 295 -7.24 17.47 -11.24
C ALA A 295 -7.02 16.18 -10.43
N GLU A 296 -7.63 16.10 -9.24
CA GLU A 296 -7.57 14.90 -8.38
C GLU A 296 -8.26 13.69 -9.03
N ALA A 297 -9.42 13.89 -9.65
CA ALA A 297 -10.09 12.82 -10.40
C ALA A 297 -9.21 12.29 -11.55
N SER A 298 -8.53 13.19 -12.27
CA SER A 298 -7.56 12.84 -13.31
C SER A 298 -6.34 12.11 -12.73
N ASP A 299 -5.83 12.53 -11.58
CA ASP A 299 -4.68 11.92 -10.92
C ASP A 299 -4.98 10.46 -10.49
N VAL A 300 -6.13 10.24 -9.83
CA VAL A 300 -6.61 8.88 -9.49
C VAL A 300 -6.74 8.01 -10.75
N ALA A 301 -7.35 8.53 -11.82
CA ALA A 301 -7.51 7.78 -13.07
C ALA A 301 -6.16 7.42 -13.70
N ASN A 302 -5.18 8.32 -13.66
CA ASN A 302 -3.83 8.05 -14.15
C ASN A 302 -3.11 6.99 -13.30
N ALA A 303 -3.27 6.97 -11.99
CA ALA A 303 -2.72 5.91 -11.14
C ALA A 303 -3.28 4.52 -11.51
N VAL A 304 -4.58 4.46 -11.85
CA VAL A 304 -5.22 3.23 -12.36
C VAL A 304 -4.62 2.83 -13.71
N TRP A 305 -4.48 3.75 -14.66
CA TRP A 305 -3.88 3.48 -15.97
C TRP A 305 -2.38 3.19 -15.93
N ASP A 306 -1.67 3.65 -14.91
CA ASP A 306 -0.28 3.26 -14.66
C ASP A 306 -0.17 1.81 -14.19
N GLY A 307 -1.27 1.24 -13.67
CA GLY A 307 -1.37 -0.17 -13.29
C GLY A 307 -1.27 -0.42 -11.79
N THR A 308 -1.63 0.57 -10.96
CA THR A 308 -1.64 0.43 -9.50
C THR A 308 -2.58 -0.69 -9.03
N ASP A 309 -2.19 -1.45 -8.00
CA ASP A 309 -3.09 -2.43 -7.41
C ASP A 309 -4.14 -1.77 -6.52
N ALA A 310 -3.71 -0.75 -5.79
CA ALA A 310 -4.58 0.01 -4.92
C ALA A 310 -4.24 1.51 -4.94
N VAL A 311 -5.23 2.31 -4.58
CA VAL A 311 -5.12 3.73 -4.30
C VAL A 311 -5.44 3.96 -2.83
N MET A 312 -4.75 4.90 -2.20
CA MET A 312 -4.84 5.12 -0.74
C MET A 312 -5.43 6.48 -0.39
N LEU A 313 -6.46 6.46 0.45
CA LEU A 313 -6.99 7.65 1.14
C LEU A 313 -6.27 7.82 2.49
N SER A 314 -5.82 9.04 2.74
CA SER A 314 -5.01 9.43 3.91
C SER A 314 -5.86 10.26 4.88
N ALA A 315 -5.72 11.58 4.87
CA ALA A 315 -6.48 12.47 5.73
C ALA A 315 -7.98 12.46 5.37
N GLU A 316 -8.31 12.20 4.10
CA GLU A 316 -9.68 12.19 3.57
C GLU A 316 -10.60 11.29 4.41
N THR A 317 -10.10 10.14 4.86
CA THR A 317 -10.86 9.16 5.65
C THR A 317 -10.47 9.14 7.12
N ALA A 318 -9.28 9.61 7.48
CA ALA A 318 -8.82 9.60 8.86
C ALA A 318 -9.42 10.75 9.69
N THR A 319 -9.41 11.97 9.15
CA THR A 319 -9.79 13.20 9.85
C THR A 319 -10.73 14.10 9.03
N GLY A 320 -10.95 13.78 7.76
CA GLY A 320 -11.79 14.55 6.86
C GLY A 320 -13.27 14.54 7.23
N LYS A 321 -14.00 15.53 6.73
CA LYS A 321 -15.44 15.72 6.96
C LYS A 321 -16.31 14.73 6.17
N TYR A 322 -15.76 14.14 5.10
CA TYR A 322 -16.50 13.32 4.13
C TYR A 322 -15.85 11.94 3.87
N PRO A 323 -15.62 11.12 4.92
CA PRO A 323 -14.87 9.87 4.78
C PRO A 323 -15.58 8.84 3.89
N ILE A 324 -16.91 8.76 3.95
CA ILE A 324 -17.71 7.80 3.17
C ILE A 324 -17.74 8.25 1.70
N GLU A 325 -17.95 9.54 1.45
CA GLU A 325 -18.00 10.13 0.12
C GLU A 325 -16.64 10.06 -0.57
N ALA A 326 -15.53 10.20 0.17
CA ALA A 326 -14.18 10.02 -0.37
C ALA A 326 -13.99 8.58 -0.91
N VAL A 327 -14.39 7.56 -0.14
CA VAL A 327 -14.34 6.15 -0.59
C VAL A 327 -15.27 5.92 -1.78
N SER A 328 -16.51 6.40 -1.71
CA SER A 328 -17.50 6.25 -2.77
C SER A 328 -17.05 6.93 -4.08
N THR A 329 -16.46 8.12 -3.97
CA THR A 329 -15.93 8.87 -5.12
C THR A 329 -14.71 8.19 -5.72
N MET A 330 -13.78 7.75 -4.88
CA MET A 330 -12.63 6.93 -5.30
C MET A 330 -13.10 5.70 -6.08
N ARG A 331 -14.13 5.00 -5.59
CA ARG A 331 -14.70 3.83 -6.28
C ARG A 331 -15.25 4.19 -7.66
N ARG A 332 -16.04 5.26 -7.76
CA ARG A 332 -16.60 5.72 -9.05
C ARG A 332 -15.51 6.09 -10.06
N ILE A 333 -14.45 6.77 -9.61
CA ILE A 333 -13.32 7.12 -10.50
C ILE A 333 -12.62 5.87 -11.00
N ILE A 334 -12.31 4.91 -10.11
CA ILE A 334 -11.69 3.63 -10.50
C ILE A 334 -12.54 2.92 -11.57
N GLU A 335 -13.83 2.73 -11.30
CA GLU A 335 -14.72 2.01 -12.22
C GLU A 335 -14.86 2.73 -13.56
N THR A 336 -14.88 4.07 -13.55
CA THR A 336 -14.92 4.87 -14.78
C THR A 336 -13.60 4.76 -15.55
N ALA A 337 -12.45 4.88 -14.87
CA ALA A 337 -11.13 4.77 -15.50
C ALA A 337 -10.91 3.40 -16.14
N GLU A 338 -11.43 2.33 -15.53
CA GLU A 338 -11.34 0.96 -16.03
C GLU A 338 -12.25 0.65 -17.23
N THR A 339 -13.18 1.55 -17.58
CA THR A 339 -13.91 1.44 -18.86
C THR A 339 -12.99 1.63 -20.07
N ILE A 340 -11.93 2.44 -19.90
CA ILE A 340 -10.88 2.61 -20.89
C ILE A 340 -9.85 1.50 -20.67
N ARG A 341 -10.00 0.41 -21.43
CA ARG A 341 -9.00 -0.66 -21.49
C ARG A 341 -7.80 -0.17 -22.30
N VAL A 342 -6.92 0.63 -21.69
CA VAL A 342 -5.74 1.20 -22.38
C VAL A 342 -4.89 0.06 -22.99
N THR A 343 -4.56 0.20 -24.26
CA THR A 343 -3.88 -0.83 -25.08
C THR A 343 -2.50 -1.25 -24.57
N LYS A 344 -1.78 -0.40 -23.80
CA LYS A 344 -0.50 -0.75 -23.17
C LYS A 344 -0.64 -1.71 -21.98
N LEU A 345 -1.68 -1.55 -21.16
CA LEU A 345 -2.03 -2.52 -20.10
C LEU A 345 -2.69 -3.78 -20.67
N ASN A 346 -3.23 -3.73 -21.90
CA ASN A 346 -3.82 -4.88 -22.60
C ASN A 346 -2.80 -5.80 -23.29
N ARG A 347 -1.50 -5.76 -22.93
CA ARG A 347 -0.57 -6.82 -23.36
C ARG A 347 -0.97 -8.11 -22.66
N LEU A 348 -1.89 -8.85 -23.29
CA LEU A 348 -2.66 -10.00 -22.79
C LEU A 348 -1.90 -11.02 -21.93
N ALA A 349 -0.57 -11.08 -22.05
CA ALA A 349 0.27 -11.83 -21.14
C ALA A 349 1.74 -11.34 -21.07
N ARG A 350 2.00 -10.09 -21.48
CA ARG A 350 3.37 -9.52 -21.52
C ARG A 350 4.39 -10.49 -22.14
N PHE A 351 4.09 -11.01 -23.33
CA PHE A 351 4.97 -11.99 -24.00
C PHE A 351 6.24 -11.37 -24.55
N ASP A 352 6.21 -10.08 -24.86
CA ASP A 352 7.37 -9.31 -25.31
C ASP A 352 8.40 -9.13 -24.18
N ASP A 353 8.01 -9.35 -22.92
CA ASP A 353 8.91 -9.25 -21.78
C ASP A 353 9.86 -10.47 -21.73
N PRO A 354 11.12 -10.27 -21.30
CA PRO A 354 12.09 -11.35 -21.18
C PRO A 354 11.55 -12.55 -20.37
N PRO A 355 11.82 -13.80 -20.79
CA PRO A 355 11.45 -14.99 -20.02
C PRO A 355 12.04 -14.95 -18.60
N THR A 356 11.21 -15.26 -17.60
CA THR A 356 11.65 -15.22 -16.20
C THR A 356 12.19 -16.55 -15.67
N GLY A 357 12.05 -17.64 -16.45
CA GLY A 357 12.40 -19.01 -16.02
C GLY A 357 11.51 -19.60 -14.92
N ARG A 358 10.46 -18.88 -14.46
CA ARG A 358 9.59 -19.32 -13.35
C ARG A 358 8.35 -20.06 -13.84
N THR A 359 8.15 -21.30 -13.37
CA THR A 359 6.96 -22.12 -13.69
C THR A 359 5.65 -21.38 -13.43
N SER A 360 5.54 -20.67 -12.29
CA SER A 360 4.34 -19.90 -11.97
C SER A 360 4.01 -18.84 -13.00
N GLN A 361 5.04 -18.17 -13.55
CA GLN A 361 4.82 -17.12 -14.56
C GLN A 361 4.33 -17.74 -15.87
N ALA A 362 4.92 -18.87 -16.27
CA ALA A 362 4.46 -19.62 -17.43
C ALA A 362 2.99 -20.04 -17.28
N LEU A 363 2.59 -20.56 -16.12
CA LEU A 363 1.21 -20.94 -15.84
C LEU A 363 0.25 -19.74 -15.84
N CYS A 364 0.61 -18.61 -15.23
CA CYS A 364 -0.22 -17.40 -15.26
C CYS A 364 -0.41 -16.88 -16.69
N LYS A 365 0.65 -16.83 -17.50
CA LYS A 365 0.57 -16.44 -18.91
C LYS A 365 -0.28 -17.43 -19.73
N ALA A 366 -0.12 -18.73 -19.48
CA ALA A 366 -0.92 -19.77 -20.13
C ALA A 366 -2.41 -19.67 -19.76
N ALA A 367 -2.73 -19.42 -18.48
CA ALA A 367 -4.10 -19.20 -18.04
C ALA A 367 -4.74 -17.97 -18.73
N ALA A 368 -4.00 -16.87 -18.86
CA ALA A 368 -4.47 -15.68 -19.55
C ALA A 368 -4.74 -15.89 -21.04
N ILE A 369 -3.84 -16.59 -21.76
CA ILE A 369 -4.10 -16.97 -23.15
C ILE A 369 -5.32 -17.89 -23.23
N CYS A 370 -5.34 -18.93 -22.40
CA CYS A 370 -6.39 -19.94 -22.44
C CYS A 370 -7.77 -19.32 -22.20
N ALA A 371 -7.87 -18.38 -21.26
CA ALA A 371 -9.10 -17.66 -21.00
C ALA A 371 -9.56 -16.86 -22.23
N ARG A 372 -8.63 -16.16 -22.89
CA ARG A 372 -8.92 -15.45 -24.15
C ARG A 372 -9.40 -16.39 -25.25
N GLU A 373 -8.69 -17.48 -25.51
CA GLU A 373 -9.04 -18.45 -26.56
C GLU A 373 -10.38 -19.15 -26.27
N LYS A 374 -10.75 -19.28 -24.99
CA LYS A 374 -12.04 -19.80 -24.55
C LYS A 374 -13.13 -18.73 -24.38
N LEU A 375 -12.84 -17.48 -24.77
CA LEU A 375 -13.77 -16.35 -24.68
C LEU A 375 -14.37 -16.17 -23.28
N THR A 376 -13.59 -16.48 -22.24
CA THR A 376 -13.96 -16.28 -20.84
C THR A 376 -13.09 -15.19 -20.21
N ASP A 377 -13.69 -14.40 -19.33
CA ASP A 377 -12.99 -13.40 -18.53
C ASP A 377 -12.78 -13.86 -17.08
N LYS A 378 -13.12 -15.12 -16.76
CA LYS A 378 -13.10 -15.67 -15.40
C LYS A 378 -12.00 -16.71 -15.22
N VAL A 379 -11.25 -16.57 -14.12
CA VAL A 379 -10.26 -17.56 -13.69
C VAL A 379 -10.44 -17.87 -12.23
N ALA A 380 -10.52 -19.14 -11.88
CA ALA A 380 -10.47 -19.61 -10.49
C ALA A 380 -9.06 -20.09 -10.14
N VAL A 381 -8.52 -19.62 -9.01
CA VAL A 381 -7.17 -19.94 -8.56
C VAL A 381 -7.24 -20.58 -7.17
N PHE A 382 -6.95 -21.89 -7.08
CA PHE A 382 -6.75 -22.53 -5.78
C PHE A 382 -5.40 -22.13 -5.19
N THR A 383 -5.40 -21.62 -3.96
CA THR A 383 -4.20 -21.05 -3.35
C THR A 383 -4.15 -21.19 -1.83
N GLU A 384 -3.03 -21.74 -1.33
CA GLU A 384 -2.76 -21.83 0.11
C GLU A 384 -2.14 -20.53 0.65
N SER A 385 -1.26 -19.84 -0.09
CA SER A 385 -0.51 -18.66 0.39
C SER A 385 -0.85 -17.34 -0.30
N GLY A 386 -1.82 -17.37 -1.22
CA GLY A 386 -2.17 -16.24 -2.09
C GLY A 386 -1.17 -15.96 -3.23
N LEU A 387 -0.01 -16.64 -3.26
CA LEU A 387 1.07 -16.30 -4.19
C LEU A 387 0.67 -16.40 -5.67
N MET A 388 -0.06 -17.44 -6.06
CA MET A 388 -0.49 -17.60 -7.46
C MET A 388 -1.52 -16.56 -7.87
N ALA A 389 -2.46 -16.22 -7.00
CA ALA A 389 -3.43 -15.15 -7.28
C ALA A 389 -2.71 -13.80 -7.50
N ARG A 390 -1.72 -13.47 -6.66
CA ARG A 390 -0.89 -12.27 -6.82
C ARG A 390 -0.09 -12.26 -8.13
N ARG A 391 0.49 -13.40 -8.50
CA ARG A 391 1.24 -13.53 -9.77
C ARG A 391 0.34 -13.51 -11.00
N LEU A 392 -0.89 -14.02 -10.91
CA LEU A 392 -1.84 -13.89 -12.02
C LEU A 392 -2.25 -12.42 -12.18
N SER A 393 -2.49 -11.73 -11.06
CA SER A 393 -2.80 -10.31 -11.06
C SER A 393 -1.72 -9.44 -11.71
N SER A 394 -0.43 -9.73 -11.52
CA SER A 394 0.68 -8.98 -12.14
C SER A 394 0.78 -9.16 -13.67
N VAL A 395 0.12 -10.17 -14.24
CA VAL A 395 -0.01 -10.31 -15.70
C VAL A 395 -0.86 -9.18 -16.29
N ARG A 396 -1.75 -8.57 -15.48
CA ARG A 396 -2.69 -7.51 -15.89
C ARG A 396 -3.54 -7.93 -17.10
N SER A 397 -3.94 -9.19 -17.14
CA SER A 397 -4.73 -9.81 -18.21
C SER A 397 -6.21 -9.40 -18.24
N TRP A 398 -6.63 -8.52 -17.33
CA TRP A 398 -8.04 -8.12 -17.13
C TRP A 398 -9.00 -9.25 -16.74
N LEU A 399 -8.48 -10.42 -16.39
CA LEU A 399 -9.28 -11.52 -15.88
C LEU A 399 -9.85 -11.19 -14.49
N SER A 400 -11.14 -11.50 -14.32
CA SER A 400 -11.79 -11.58 -13.02
C SER A 400 -11.27 -12.83 -12.31
N THR A 401 -10.39 -12.62 -11.32
CA THR A 401 -9.67 -13.70 -10.64
C THR A 401 -10.37 -14.07 -9.34
N PHE A 402 -10.94 -15.26 -9.26
CA PHE A 402 -11.56 -15.81 -8.06
C PHE A 402 -10.54 -16.66 -7.30
N ALA A 403 -9.99 -16.14 -6.21
CA ALA A 403 -8.98 -16.84 -5.43
C ALA A 403 -9.63 -17.71 -4.36
N LEU A 404 -9.66 -19.02 -4.60
CA LEU A 404 -10.20 -20.03 -3.70
C LEU A 404 -9.13 -20.37 -2.66
N THR A 405 -9.41 -20.07 -1.40
CA THR A 405 -8.54 -20.43 -0.27
C THR A 405 -9.32 -20.98 0.92
N ASN A 406 -8.67 -21.78 1.76
CA ASN A 406 -9.22 -22.26 3.03
C ASN A 406 -8.61 -21.53 4.24
N SER A 407 -7.85 -20.46 4.00
CA SER A 407 -7.21 -19.64 5.03
C SER A 407 -7.84 -18.26 5.08
N GLU A 408 -8.46 -17.92 6.21
CA GLU A 408 -9.04 -16.59 6.45
C GLU A 408 -7.99 -15.47 6.35
N ALA A 409 -6.76 -15.73 6.81
CA ALA A 409 -5.64 -14.81 6.68
C ALA A 409 -5.29 -14.50 5.22
N VAL A 410 -5.36 -15.51 4.33
CA VAL A 410 -5.09 -15.34 2.90
C VAL A 410 -6.29 -14.69 2.20
N TYR A 411 -7.50 -15.05 2.60
CA TYR A 411 -8.74 -14.43 2.14
C TYR A 411 -8.74 -12.92 2.38
N ASN A 412 -8.41 -12.49 3.61
CA ASN A 412 -8.33 -11.06 3.93
C ASN A 412 -7.15 -10.38 3.22
N GLN A 413 -5.96 -10.99 3.23
CA GLN A 413 -4.80 -10.41 2.55
C GLN A 413 -5.08 -10.16 1.06
N LEU A 414 -5.74 -11.08 0.34
CA LEU A 414 -6.01 -10.91 -1.09
C LEU A 414 -7.01 -9.78 -1.42
N ALA A 415 -7.69 -9.20 -0.43
CA ALA A 415 -8.63 -8.09 -0.64
C ALA A 415 -7.97 -6.86 -1.31
N LEU A 416 -6.67 -6.67 -1.10
CA LEU A 416 -5.92 -5.51 -1.60
C LEU A 416 -5.18 -5.76 -2.93
N ILE A 417 -5.42 -6.91 -3.59
CA ILE A 417 -4.73 -7.29 -4.84
C ILE A 417 -5.61 -7.00 -6.05
N TRP A 418 -5.04 -6.36 -7.09
CA TRP A 418 -5.77 -5.94 -8.28
C TRP A 418 -6.54 -7.08 -8.95
N GLY A 419 -7.82 -6.86 -9.23
CA GLY A 419 -8.65 -7.82 -9.99
C GLY A 419 -8.90 -9.16 -9.31
N VAL A 420 -8.47 -9.33 -8.05
CA VAL A 420 -8.70 -10.55 -7.26
C VAL A 420 -9.94 -10.38 -6.38
N GLU A 421 -10.79 -11.39 -6.39
CA GLU A 421 -11.90 -11.60 -5.46
C GLU A 421 -11.64 -12.90 -4.69
N PRO A 422 -11.28 -12.82 -3.40
CA PRO A 422 -11.02 -14.01 -2.61
C PRO A 422 -12.33 -14.65 -2.16
N LEU A 423 -12.37 -15.99 -2.17
CA LEU A 423 -13.50 -16.79 -1.74
C LEU A 423 -13.01 -17.90 -0.81
N LEU A 424 -13.68 -18.06 0.34
CA LEU A 424 -13.39 -19.14 1.26
C LEU A 424 -14.04 -20.43 0.77
N HIS A 425 -13.26 -21.50 0.62
CA HIS A 425 -13.76 -22.84 0.30
C HIS A 425 -13.37 -23.87 1.35
N GLN A 426 -14.05 -25.02 1.34
CA GLN A 426 -13.79 -26.10 2.28
C GLN A 426 -12.48 -26.83 1.98
N LYS A 427 -11.81 -27.30 3.03
CA LYS A 427 -10.59 -28.10 2.87
C LYS A 427 -10.94 -29.46 2.25
N ALA A 428 -10.38 -29.72 1.08
CA ALA A 428 -10.51 -31.00 0.40
C ALA A 428 -9.32 -31.94 0.70
N SER A 429 -9.59 -33.26 0.68
CA SER A 429 -8.58 -34.32 0.84
C SER A 429 -8.13 -34.94 -0.49
N THR A 430 -8.90 -34.73 -1.56
CA THR A 430 -8.59 -35.22 -2.91
C THR A 430 -8.74 -34.09 -3.92
N THR A 431 -8.12 -34.27 -5.08
CA THR A 431 -8.17 -33.30 -6.18
C THR A 431 -9.58 -33.16 -6.76
N GLU A 432 -10.29 -34.27 -6.92
CA GLU A 432 -11.68 -34.28 -7.36
C GLU A 432 -12.59 -33.53 -6.39
N GLN A 433 -12.44 -33.78 -5.08
CA GLN A 433 -13.22 -33.08 -4.06
C GLN A 433 -12.93 -31.57 -4.09
N MET A 434 -11.66 -31.18 -4.26
CA MET A 434 -11.27 -29.78 -4.38
C MET A 434 -11.97 -29.08 -5.55
N LEU A 435 -12.02 -29.71 -6.73
CA LEU A 435 -12.69 -29.14 -7.90
C LEU A 435 -14.20 -28.98 -7.66
N LYS A 436 -14.85 -30.02 -7.11
CA LYS A 436 -16.29 -29.99 -6.77
C LYS A 436 -16.62 -28.92 -5.73
N ASP A 437 -15.83 -28.82 -4.66
CA ASP A 437 -16.04 -27.82 -3.61
C ASP A 437 -15.79 -26.41 -4.14
N GLY A 438 -14.75 -26.21 -4.97
CA GLY A 438 -14.48 -24.92 -5.59
C GLY A 438 -15.58 -24.48 -6.55
N GLU A 439 -16.09 -25.39 -7.39
CA GLU A 439 -17.25 -25.12 -8.25
C GLU A 439 -18.46 -24.69 -7.43
N LYS A 440 -18.77 -25.45 -6.36
CA LYS A 440 -19.87 -25.11 -5.45
C LYS A 440 -19.69 -23.71 -4.86
N THR A 441 -18.48 -23.37 -4.39
CA THR A 441 -18.18 -22.04 -3.85
C THR A 441 -18.39 -20.93 -4.89
N LEU A 442 -17.98 -21.14 -6.14
CA LEU A 442 -18.18 -20.16 -7.22
C LEU A 442 -19.67 -19.95 -7.54
N LEU A 443 -20.46 -21.04 -7.57
CA LEU A 443 -21.91 -20.99 -7.79
C LEU A 443 -22.63 -20.29 -6.62
N GLU A 444 -22.28 -20.60 -5.37
CA GLU A 444 -22.85 -19.97 -4.18
C GLU A 444 -22.54 -18.47 -4.10
N ALA A 445 -21.33 -18.08 -4.53
CA ALA A 445 -20.92 -16.68 -4.64
C ALA A 445 -21.60 -15.95 -5.83
N LYS A 446 -22.32 -16.67 -6.71
CA LYS A 446 -22.98 -16.15 -7.91
C LYS A 446 -22.02 -15.46 -8.89
N VAL A 447 -20.79 -15.96 -8.94
CA VAL A 447 -19.75 -15.44 -9.84
C VAL A 447 -19.63 -16.26 -11.12
N VAL A 448 -20.26 -17.45 -11.17
CA VAL A 448 -20.37 -18.31 -12.36
C VAL A 448 -21.77 -18.90 -12.48
N GLU A 449 -22.12 -19.37 -13.67
CA GLU A 449 -23.36 -20.09 -13.97
C GLU A 449 -23.10 -21.52 -14.47
N LYS A 450 -24.08 -22.42 -14.33
CA LYS A 450 -23.96 -23.77 -14.91
C LYS A 450 -23.84 -23.70 -16.43
N GLY A 451 -22.94 -24.50 -16.99
CA GLY A 451 -22.59 -24.50 -18.41
C GLY A 451 -21.56 -23.45 -18.81
N GLU A 452 -21.18 -22.53 -17.90
CA GLU A 452 -20.15 -21.56 -18.17
C GLU A 452 -18.76 -22.21 -18.21
N THR A 453 -17.93 -21.83 -19.18
CA THR A 453 -16.52 -22.25 -19.26
C THR A 453 -15.62 -21.24 -18.56
N ILE A 454 -14.79 -21.72 -17.64
CA ILE A 454 -13.78 -20.91 -16.95
C ILE A 454 -12.40 -21.56 -17.06
N VAL A 455 -11.36 -20.80 -16.72
CA VAL A 455 -10.02 -21.38 -16.49
C VAL A 455 -9.86 -21.64 -15.00
N ILE A 456 -9.43 -22.84 -14.64
CA ILE A 456 -9.01 -23.20 -13.29
C ILE A 456 -7.50 -23.34 -13.28
N MET A 457 -6.85 -22.80 -12.26
CA MET A 457 -5.42 -23.01 -12.03
C MET A 457 -5.12 -23.23 -10.56
N ALA A 458 -4.01 -23.90 -10.31
CA ALA A 458 -3.54 -24.17 -8.96
C ALA A 458 -2.03 -23.96 -8.86
N GLY A 459 -1.62 -23.31 -7.77
CA GLY A 459 -0.21 -23.23 -7.38
C GLY A 459 0.29 -24.52 -6.77
N ARG A 460 1.41 -24.43 -6.05
CA ARG A 460 1.82 -25.52 -5.16
C ARG A 460 0.77 -25.68 -4.05
N LEU A 461 0.11 -26.83 -4.03
CA LEU A 461 -0.86 -27.23 -3.01
C LEU A 461 -0.29 -28.42 -2.24
N SER A 462 -0.42 -28.41 -0.92
CA SER A 462 0.17 -29.46 -0.07
C SER A 462 -0.64 -30.75 -0.20
N GLY A 463 -0.06 -31.76 -0.85
CA GLY A 463 -0.64 -33.12 -0.94
C GLY A 463 -1.71 -33.33 -2.01
N LEU A 464 -1.83 -32.45 -3.01
CA LEU A 464 -2.84 -32.53 -4.08
C LEU A 464 -2.24 -32.44 -5.49
N GLY A 465 -2.86 -33.17 -6.43
CA GLY A 465 -2.35 -33.44 -7.78
C GLY A 465 -2.55 -32.32 -8.81
N LEU A 466 -3.30 -31.26 -8.49
CA LEU A 466 -3.42 -30.07 -9.37
C LEU A 466 -2.23 -29.11 -9.27
N SER A 467 -1.22 -29.43 -8.46
CA SER A 467 -0.07 -28.55 -8.28
C SER A 467 0.59 -28.22 -9.63
N SER A 468 0.67 -26.92 -9.95
CA SER A 468 1.29 -26.42 -11.20
C SER A 468 0.51 -26.77 -12.49
N SER A 469 -0.82 -26.59 -12.47
CA SER A 469 -1.70 -26.87 -13.63
C SER A 469 -2.56 -25.67 -14.04
N VAL A 470 -2.98 -25.67 -15.30
CA VAL A 470 -4.03 -24.82 -15.89
C VAL A 470 -5.00 -25.75 -16.60
N VAL A 471 -6.28 -25.63 -16.30
CA VAL A 471 -7.36 -26.51 -16.75
C VAL A 471 -8.50 -25.65 -17.29
N VAL A 472 -9.06 -26.02 -18.44
CA VAL A 472 -10.34 -25.49 -18.91
C VAL A 472 -11.44 -26.31 -18.28
N TRP A 473 -12.41 -25.64 -17.66
CA TRP A 473 -13.46 -26.29 -16.87
C TRP A 473 -14.83 -25.73 -17.25
N THR A 474 -15.78 -26.62 -17.53
CA THR A 474 -17.19 -26.25 -17.71
C THR A 474 -17.94 -26.52 -16.41
N ILE A 475 -18.58 -25.49 -15.86
CA ILE A 475 -19.33 -25.60 -14.61
C ILE A 475 -20.50 -26.59 -14.77
N GLY A 476 -20.57 -27.60 -13.91
CA GLY A 476 -21.62 -28.63 -13.93
C GLY A 476 -21.34 -29.83 -14.83
N GLU A 477 -20.16 -29.90 -15.46
CA GLU A 477 -19.75 -31.07 -16.25
C GLU A 477 -19.27 -32.21 -15.31
N GLU A 478 -19.71 -33.44 -15.55
CA GLU A 478 -19.22 -34.59 -14.78
C GLU A 478 -17.73 -34.81 -15.08
N ILE A 479 -16.89 -34.91 -14.04
CA ILE A 479 -15.48 -35.24 -14.19
C ILE A 479 -15.38 -36.54 -15.00
N PRO A 480 -14.76 -36.54 -16.19
CA PRO A 480 -14.58 -37.76 -16.94
C PRO A 480 -13.82 -38.76 -16.06
N LYS A 481 -14.45 -39.89 -15.73
CA LYS A 481 -13.75 -41.00 -15.07
C LYS A 481 -12.65 -41.46 -16.03
N ARG A 482 -11.40 -41.12 -15.72
CA ARG A 482 -10.22 -41.65 -16.41
C ARG A 482 -9.84 -43.00 -15.85
#